data_AF-A0A7C5DI49-F1
#
_entry.id   AF-A0A7C5DI49-F1
#
_cell.length_a   1.000
_cell.length_b   1.000
_cell.length_c   1.000
_cell.angle_alpha   90.00
_cell.angle_beta   90.00
_cell.angle_gamma   90.00
#
_symmetry.space_group_name_H-M   'P 1'
#
loop_
_entity.id
_entity.type
_entity.pdbx_description
1 polymer ?
#
loop_
_entity_poly.entity_id
_entity_poly.type
_entity_poly.pdbx_seq_one_letter_code
_entity_poly.pdbx_strand_id
1 'polypeptide(L)'
;FLENLEISSLIEILKKESSKDIAYILSSLSVDYAKNFFNEFTDNTDEIINVLLSDFKISKEDAEALQKKLFEKYKKFLSEESMRTDGKTALINFVNNLPLENSKKLYDKIEEVNSEIGKELRNKIFMFDDLTELDDNDIVLIINNLEHNSLISFMKSVKYEIREKFFRNMSERVASMFREDLEILNELSEEEKAITIDNVFNAIREILKYK
;
A
#
# COMPACT_ATOMS: atom_id res chain seq x y z
N PHE A 1 1.65 15.11 -14.88
CA PHE A 1 3.08 14.75 -14.69
C PHE A 1 3.81 15.81 -13.89
N LEU A 2 3.58 17.11 -14.12
CA LEU A 2 4.18 18.17 -13.30
C LEU A 2 3.70 18.12 -11.83
N GLU A 3 2.42 17.85 -11.58
CA GLU A 3 1.88 17.73 -10.20
C GLU A 3 2.44 16.54 -9.40
N ASN A 4 3.14 15.62 -10.05
CA ASN A 4 3.80 14.50 -9.36
C ASN A 4 5.18 14.90 -8.79
N LEU A 5 5.61 16.14 -9.00
CA LEU A 5 6.86 16.68 -8.45
C LEU A 5 6.59 17.43 -7.15
N GLU A 6 7.60 17.49 -6.29
CA GLU A 6 7.64 18.50 -5.24
C GLU A 6 7.68 19.93 -5.83
N ILE A 7 7.17 20.91 -5.07
CA ILE A 7 7.06 22.30 -5.52
C ILE A 7 8.43 22.91 -5.80
N SER A 8 9.42 22.59 -4.97
CA SER A 8 10.83 22.96 -5.16
C SER A 8 11.37 22.52 -6.54
N SER A 9 11.08 21.29 -6.93
CA SER A 9 11.47 20.69 -8.21
C SER A 9 10.74 21.34 -9.38
N LEU A 10 9.44 21.63 -9.23
CA LEU A 10 8.70 22.39 -10.23
C LEU A 10 9.31 23.78 -10.44
N ILE A 11 9.63 24.48 -9.35
CA ILE A 11 10.25 25.80 -9.39
C ILE A 11 11.56 25.76 -10.16
N GLU A 12 12.41 24.76 -9.92
CA GLU A 12 13.67 24.62 -10.65
C GLU A 12 13.46 24.43 -12.17
N ILE A 13 12.47 23.62 -12.56
CA ILE A 13 12.11 23.38 -13.96
C ILE A 13 11.62 24.67 -14.64
N LEU A 14 10.80 25.44 -13.93
CA LEU A 14 10.11 26.63 -14.43
C LEU A 14 10.90 27.92 -14.31
N LYS A 15 11.94 28.00 -13.47
CA LYS A 15 12.72 29.23 -13.20
C LYS A 15 13.33 29.87 -14.46
N LYS A 16 13.55 29.08 -15.52
CA LYS A 16 14.11 29.54 -16.80
C LYS A 16 13.08 29.70 -17.91
N GLU A 17 11.79 29.51 -17.62
CA GLU A 17 10.70 29.70 -18.57
C GLU A 17 10.20 31.15 -18.54
N SER A 18 9.51 31.57 -19.60
CA SER A 18 8.97 32.93 -19.65
C SER A 18 7.76 33.07 -18.72
N SER A 19 7.51 34.29 -18.23
CA SER A 19 6.33 34.60 -17.39
C SER A 19 5.01 34.17 -18.05
N LYS A 20 4.96 34.17 -19.39
CA LYS A 20 3.83 33.70 -20.20
C LYS A 20 3.69 32.17 -20.20
N ASP A 21 4.79 31.44 -20.32
CA ASP A 21 4.78 29.98 -20.27
C ASP A 21 4.42 29.48 -18.87
N ILE A 22 4.97 30.12 -17.83
CA ILE A 22 4.64 29.81 -16.43
C ILE A 22 3.15 30.07 -16.18
N ALA A 23 2.61 31.22 -16.61
CA ALA A 23 1.19 31.51 -16.51
C ALA A 23 0.31 30.46 -17.22
N TYR A 24 0.70 30.05 -18.44
CA TYR A 24 0.00 29.00 -19.16
C TYR A 24 0.02 27.66 -18.40
N ILE A 25 1.18 27.26 -17.88
CA ILE A 25 1.33 26.02 -17.12
C ILE A 25 0.46 26.08 -15.86
N LEU A 26 0.57 27.13 -15.05
CA LEU A 26 -0.21 27.30 -13.82
C LEU A 26 -1.72 27.27 -14.08
N SER A 27 -2.19 27.82 -15.21
CA SER A 27 -3.61 27.76 -15.59
C SER A 27 -4.13 26.34 -15.85
N SER A 28 -3.22 25.37 -16.06
CA SER A 28 -3.53 23.96 -16.31
C SER A 28 -3.32 23.05 -15.10
N LEU A 29 -2.83 23.59 -13.97
CA LEU A 29 -2.61 22.84 -12.72
C LEU A 29 -3.80 23.00 -11.77
N SER A 30 -3.91 22.09 -10.80
CA SER A 30 -4.86 22.19 -9.69
C SER A 30 -4.58 23.43 -8.81
N VAL A 31 -5.65 23.96 -8.23
CA VAL A 31 -5.61 25.18 -7.41
C VAL A 31 -4.68 25.02 -6.21
N ASP A 32 -4.70 23.86 -5.54
CA ASP A 32 -3.84 23.59 -4.38
C ASP A 32 -2.36 23.59 -4.76
N TYR A 33 -2.02 23.03 -5.92
CA TYR A 33 -0.64 22.98 -6.41
C TYR A 33 -0.15 24.36 -6.85
N ALA A 34 -0.97 25.13 -7.58
CA ALA A 34 -0.66 26.50 -7.97
C ALA A 34 -0.49 27.43 -6.75
N LYS A 35 -1.32 27.26 -5.71
CA LYS A 35 -1.19 28.00 -4.45
C LYS A 35 0.16 27.73 -3.78
N ASN A 36 0.56 26.47 -3.67
CA ASN A 36 1.84 26.12 -3.06
C ASN A 36 3.01 26.66 -3.88
N PHE A 37 2.92 26.63 -5.21
CA PHE A 37 3.92 27.27 -6.07
C PHE A 37 4.07 28.77 -5.78
N PHE A 38 2.98 29.53 -5.69
CA PHE A 38 3.06 30.97 -5.39
C PHE A 38 3.60 31.29 -3.99
N ASN A 39 3.48 30.37 -3.03
CA ASN A 39 4.07 30.55 -1.70
C ASN A 39 5.60 30.43 -1.72
N GLU A 40 6.15 29.62 -2.62
CA GLU A 40 7.59 29.33 -2.69
C GLU A 40 8.32 30.09 -3.82
N PHE A 41 7.61 30.45 -4.89
CA PHE A 41 8.17 31.13 -6.06
C PHE A 41 8.05 32.66 -5.96
N THR A 42 9.17 33.31 -5.65
CA THR A 42 9.24 34.78 -5.49
C THR A 42 9.76 35.53 -6.71
N ASP A 43 10.34 34.82 -7.69
CA ASP A 43 10.98 35.44 -8.86
C ASP A 43 9.93 35.75 -9.94
N ASN A 44 9.92 36.95 -10.51
CA ASN A 44 9.03 37.35 -11.62
C ASN A 44 7.51 37.18 -11.36
N THR A 45 7.09 37.07 -10.09
CA THR A 45 5.69 36.84 -9.71
C THR A 45 4.76 37.94 -10.22
N ASP A 46 5.20 39.21 -10.16
CA ASP A 46 4.41 40.35 -10.66
C ASP A 46 4.13 40.25 -12.16
N GLU A 47 5.10 39.78 -12.95
CA GLU A 47 4.92 39.59 -14.39
C GLU A 47 3.98 38.43 -14.70
N ILE A 48 4.09 37.32 -13.96
CA ILE A 48 3.19 36.17 -14.09
C ILE A 48 1.76 36.58 -13.77
N ILE A 49 1.56 37.33 -12.69
CA ILE A 49 0.25 37.87 -12.30
C ILE A 49 -0.29 38.78 -13.41
N ASN A 50 0.53 39.70 -13.94
CA ASN A 50 0.11 40.60 -15.02
C ASN A 50 -0.32 39.84 -16.28
N VAL A 51 0.34 38.73 -16.61
CA VAL A 51 -0.07 37.85 -17.70
C VAL A 51 -1.40 37.15 -17.38
N LEU A 52 -1.55 36.59 -16.18
CA LEU A 52 -2.79 35.90 -15.76
C LEU A 52 -4.01 36.82 -15.67
N LEU A 53 -3.80 38.11 -15.36
CA LEU A 53 -4.84 39.14 -15.36
C LEU A 53 -5.29 39.56 -16.77
N SER A 54 -4.48 39.25 -17.78
CA SER A 54 -4.73 39.62 -19.18
C SER A 54 -5.19 38.40 -19.98
N ASP A 55 -6.00 38.60 -21.02
CA ASP A 55 -6.26 37.53 -21.98
C ASP A 55 -5.00 37.26 -22.81
N PHE A 56 -4.36 36.11 -22.59
CA PHE A 56 -3.19 35.68 -23.36
C PHE A 56 -3.48 34.41 -24.15
N LYS A 57 -2.91 34.32 -25.35
CA LYS A 57 -3.01 33.12 -26.21
C LYS A 57 -1.63 32.53 -26.43
N ILE A 58 -1.54 31.21 -26.31
CA ILE A 58 -0.40 30.42 -26.75
C ILE A 58 -0.82 29.67 -28.02
N SER A 59 0.06 29.60 -29.02
CA SER A 59 -0.23 28.83 -30.23
C SER A 59 -0.19 27.33 -29.89
N LYS A 60 -0.87 26.51 -30.68
CA LYS A 60 -0.84 25.05 -30.48
C LYS A 60 0.58 24.51 -30.62
N GLU A 61 1.34 25.03 -31.59
CA GLU A 61 2.74 24.65 -31.85
C GLU A 61 3.64 24.99 -30.67
N ASP A 62 3.50 26.19 -30.09
CA ASP A 62 4.26 26.61 -28.92
C ASP A 62 3.90 25.78 -27.67
N ALA A 63 2.60 25.48 -27.48
CA ALA A 63 2.14 24.65 -26.36
C ALA A 63 2.67 23.21 -26.46
N GLU A 64 2.68 22.62 -27.65
CA GLU A 64 3.25 21.29 -27.89
C GLU A 64 4.78 21.27 -27.70
N ALA A 65 5.47 22.31 -28.17
CA ALA A 65 6.91 22.47 -27.96
C ALA A 65 7.25 22.62 -26.48
N LEU A 66 6.49 23.44 -25.75
CA LEU A 66 6.63 23.65 -24.32
C LEU A 66 6.36 22.34 -23.56
N GLN A 67 5.29 21.61 -23.88
CA GLN A 67 4.99 20.32 -23.27
C GLN A 67 6.14 19.33 -23.47
N LYS A 68 6.67 19.21 -24.69
CA LYS A 68 7.79 18.31 -25.00
C LYS A 68 9.05 18.71 -24.22
N LYS A 69 9.37 20.01 -24.17
CA LYS A 69 10.51 20.54 -23.42
C LYS A 69 10.39 20.25 -21.92
N LEU A 70 9.22 20.49 -21.33
CA LEU A 70 8.95 20.23 -19.91
C LEU A 70 9.00 18.73 -19.61
N PHE A 71 8.52 17.89 -20.52
CA PHE A 71 8.57 16.44 -20.36
C PHE A 71 10.00 15.90 -20.39
N GLU A 72 10.88 16.43 -21.25
CA GLU A 72 12.30 16.07 -21.25
C GLU A 72 13.01 16.55 -19.98
N LYS A 73 12.71 17.76 -19.49
CA LYS A 73 13.22 18.25 -18.20
C LYS A 73 12.73 17.40 -17.03
N TYR A 74 11.45 17.02 -17.03
CA TYR A 74 10.84 16.13 -16.05
C TYR A 74 11.51 14.75 -16.03
N LYS A 75 11.73 14.15 -17.20
CA LYS A 75 12.48 12.88 -17.31
C LYS A 75 13.90 12.99 -16.76
N LYS A 76 14.59 14.09 -17.05
CA LYS A 76 15.93 14.31 -16.54
C LYS A 76 15.93 14.42 -15.01
N PHE A 77 14.96 15.15 -14.45
CA PHE A 77 14.76 15.26 -13.01
C PHE A 77 14.49 13.88 -12.38
N LEU A 78 13.60 13.08 -12.97
CA LEU A 78 13.33 11.69 -12.56
C LEU A 78 14.51 10.73 -12.74
N SER A 79 15.50 11.07 -13.58
CA SER A 79 16.70 10.25 -13.75
C SER A 79 17.81 10.63 -12.77
N GLU A 80 17.79 11.86 -12.23
CA GLU A 80 18.73 12.38 -11.24
C GLU A 80 18.24 12.07 -9.81
N GLU A 81 16.94 12.15 -9.54
CA GLU A 81 16.32 11.43 -8.42
C GLU A 81 16.26 9.95 -8.79
N SER A 82 17.23 9.15 -8.32
CA SER A 82 17.01 7.71 -8.32
C SER A 82 15.73 7.44 -7.52
N MET A 83 14.60 7.17 -8.19
CA MET A 83 13.47 6.51 -7.56
C MET A 83 13.97 5.13 -7.16
N ARG A 84 14.59 5.03 -5.96
CA ARG A 84 14.90 3.75 -5.34
C ARG A 84 13.57 3.10 -5.04
N THR A 85 13.05 2.33 -5.99
CA THR A 85 11.95 1.42 -5.71
C THR A 85 12.48 0.42 -4.71
N ASP A 86 11.92 0.43 -3.50
CA ASP A 86 12.20 -0.61 -2.53
C ASP A 86 11.49 -1.90 -2.97
N GLY A 87 12.13 -2.62 -3.89
CA GLY A 87 11.63 -3.89 -4.41
C GLY A 87 11.48 -4.96 -3.34
N LYS A 88 12.24 -4.87 -2.23
CA LYS A 88 12.11 -5.79 -1.09
C LYS A 88 10.79 -5.54 -0.37
N THR A 89 10.47 -4.27 -0.08
CA THR A 89 9.18 -3.89 0.51
C THR A 89 8.02 -4.23 -0.42
N ALA A 90 8.18 -4.04 -1.74
CA ALA A 90 7.17 -4.45 -2.70
C ALA A 90 6.92 -5.97 -2.66
N LEU A 91 7.97 -6.80 -2.63
CA LEU A 91 7.84 -8.25 -2.51
C LEU A 91 7.17 -8.67 -1.21
N ILE A 92 7.53 -8.07 -0.07
CA ILE A 92 6.88 -8.32 1.23
C ILE A 92 5.38 -8.02 1.14
N ASN A 93 5.02 -6.86 0.61
CA ASN A 93 3.62 -6.47 0.46
C ASN A 93 2.88 -7.44 -0.46
N PHE A 94 3.47 -7.86 -1.58
CA PHE A 94 2.85 -8.84 -2.46
C PHE A 94 2.61 -10.16 -1.74
N VAL A 95 3.59 -10.70 -1.03
CA VAL A 95 3.43 -11.98 -0.33
C VAL A 95 2.36 -11.88 0.77
N ASN A 96 2.34 -10.80 1.56
CA ASN A 96 1.38 -10.63 2.65
C ASN A 96 -0.05 -10.33 2.19
N ASN A 97 -0.25 -9.85 0.96
CA ASN A 97 -1.58 -9.54 0.43
C ASN A 97 -2.11 -10.61 -0.54
N LEU A 98 -1.32 -11.64 -0.84
CA LEU A 98 -1.76 -12.76 -1.66
C LEU A 98 -2.51 -13.81 -0.82
N PRO A 99 -3.47 -14.52 -1.45
CA PRO A 99 -4.05 -15.73 -0.87
C PRO A 99 -2.97 -16.70 -0.41
N LEU A 100 -3.25 -17.47 0.64
CA LEU A 100 -2.30 -18.33 1.33
C LEU A 100 -1.49 -19.20 0.37
N GLU A 101 -2.14 -19.92 -0.53
CA GLU A 101 -1.47 -20.80 -1.50
C GLU A 101 -0.51 -20.02 -2.42
N ASN A 102 -0.92 -18.82 -2.86
CA ASN A 102 -0.11 -17.97 -3.73
C ASN A 102 1.03 -17.28 -2.97
N SER A 103 0.81 -16.89 -1.72
CA SER A 103 1.84 -16.30 -0.87
C SER A 103 3.00 -17.27 -0.64
N LYS A 104 2.69 -18.54 -0.36
CA LYS A 104 3.69 -19.60 -0.22
C LYS A 104 4.46 -19.82 -1.52
N LYS A 105 3.75 -20.01 -2.64
CA LYS A 105 4.39 -20.18 -3.96
C LYS A 105 5.31 -19.02 -4.33
N LEU A 106 4.91 -17.78 -4.05
CA LEU A 106 5.73 -16.61 -4.34
C LEU A 106 6.97 -16.56 -3.44
N TYR A 107 6.83 -16.84 -2.15
CA TYR A 107 7.96 -16.88 -1.23
C TYR A 107 8.97 -17.97 -1.58
N ASP A 108 8.51 -19.19 -1.87
CA ASP A 108 9.36 -20.28 -2.32
C ASP A 108 10.14 -19.87 -3.60
N LYS A 109 9.49 -19.12 -4.50
CA LYS A 109 10.15 -18.59 -5.69
C LYS A 109 11.20 -17.52 -5.38
N ILE A 110 10.95 -16.66 -4.39
CA ILE A 110 11.92 -15.66 -3.92
C ILE A 110 13.15 -16.39 -3.36
N GLU A 111 12.96 -17.44 -2.53
CA GLU A 111 14.07 -18.23 -1.98
C GLU A 111 14.87 -18.97 -3.08
N GLU A 112 14.19 -19.51 -4.10
CA GLU A 112 14.84 -20.17 -5.24
C GLU A 112 15.72 -19.21 -6.04
N VAL A 113 15.22 -17.99 -6.28
CA VAL A 113 15.94 -16.95 -7.03
C VAL A 113 17.09 -16.36 -6.21
N ASN A 114 16.85 -16.09 -4.93
CA ASN A 114 17.84 -15.55 -4.01
C ASN A 114 17.52 -15.91 -2.55
N SER A 115 18.15 -16.96 -2.05
CA SER A 115 17.96 -17.45 -0.67
C SER A 115 18.37 -16.44 0.40
N GLU A 116 19.37 -15.58 0.14
CA GLU A 116 19.80 -14.57 1.11
C GLU A 116 18.72 -13.51 1.31
N ILE A 117 18.13 -13.02 0.22
CA ILE A 117 16.98 -12.11 0.28
C ILE A 117 15.76 -12.82 0.89
N GLY A 118 15.46 -14.04 0.49
CA GLY A 118 14.33 -14.79 1.04
C GLY A 118 14.39 -14.93 2.57
N LYS A 119 15.59 -15.17 3.13
CA LYS A 119 15.83 -15.19 4.57
C LYS A 119 15.67 -13.81 5.21
N GLU A 120 16.17 -12.75 4.56
CA GLU A 120 16.01 -11.38 5.02
C GLU A 120 14.53 -10.94 5.08
N LEU A 121 13.74 -11.33 4.09
CA LEU A 121 12.31 -10.97 4.01
C LEU A 121 11.43 -11.82 4.92
N ARG A 122 11.88 -13.01 5.33
CA ARG A 122 11.05 -13.98 6.07
C ARG A 122 10.40 -13.41 7.32
N ASN A 123 11.14 -12.64 8.11
CA ASN A 123 10.67 -12.06 9.36
C ASN A 123 9.64 -10.95 9.15
N LYS A 124 9.53 -10.42 7.92
CA LYS A 124 8.56 -9.38 7.54
C LYS A 124 7.36 -9.96 6.81
N ILE A 125 7.34 -11.27 6.57
CA ILE A 125 6.26 -11.99 5.91
C ILE A 125 5.55 -12.84 6.95
N PHE A 126 4.24 -12.66 7.06
CA PHE A 126 3.41 -13.46 7.94
C PHE A 126 2.87 -14.67 7.17
N MET A 127 3.40 -15.84 7.47
CA MET A 127 3.01 -17.13 6.90
C MET A 127 1.99 -17.83 7.78
N PHE A 128 1.26 -18.79 7.21
CA PHE A 128 0.27 -19.56 7.97
C PHE A 128 0.88 -20.35 9.12
N ASP A 129 2.11 -20.83 8.93
CA ASP A 129 2.85 -21.55 9.97
C ASP A 129 3.15 -20.63 11.19
N ASP A 130 3.22 -19.31 10.99
CA ASP A 130 3.46 -18.33 12.07
C ASP A 130 2.30 -18.22 13.06
N LEU A 131 1.09 -18.70 12.70
CA LEU A 131 -0.06 -18.73 13.62
C LEU A 131 0.23 -19.52 14.90
N THR A 132 1.05 -20.56 14.80
CA THR A 132 1.43 -21.40 15.94
C THR A 132 2.40 -20.69 16.89
N GLU A 133 3.14 -19.69 16.38
CA GLU A 133 4.17 -18.95 17.11
C GLU A 133 3.67 -17.62 17.68
N LEU A 134 2.44 -17.20 17.37
CA LEU A 134 1.84 -15.97 17.91
C LEU A 134 1.89 -15.93 19.44
N ASP A 135 2.14 -14.76 20.02
CA ASP A 135 2.05 -14.61 21.47
C ASP A 135 0.58 -14.58 21.94
N ASP A 136 0.36 -14.77 23.24
CA ASP A 136 -0.98 -14.79 23.81
C ASP A 136 -1.71 -13.44 23.64
N ASN A 137 -0.98 -12.32 23.61
CA ASN A 137 -1.57 -10.99 23.40
C ASN A 137 -2.10 -10.82 21.98
N ASP A 138 -1.36 -11.29 20.98
CA ASP A 138 -1.73 -11.25 19.57
C ASP A 138 -2.96 -12.14 19.33
N ILE A 139 -3.02 -13.32 19.96
CA ILE A 139 -4.21 -14.18 19.90
C ILE A 139 -5.44 -13.49 20.52
N VAL A 140 -5.29 -12.86 21.70
CA VAL A 140 -6.37 -12.10 22.33
C VAL A 140 -6.82 -10.94 21.43
N LEU A 141 -5.89 -10.24 20.78
CA LEU A 141 -6.20 -9.18 19.84
C LEU A 141 -7.02 -9.70 18.66
N ILE A 142 -6.63 -10.84 18.08
CA ILE A 142 -7.35 -11.48 16.99
C ILE A 142 -8.77 -11.87 17.43
N ILE A 143 -8.91 -12.53 18.58
CA ILE A 143 -10.22 -12.95 19.12
C ILE A 143 -11.18 -11.77 19.25
N ASN A 144 -10.68 -10.62 19.70
CA ASN A 144 -11.50 -9.43 19.94
C ASN A 144 -11.85 -8.65 18.67
N ASN A 145 -11.13 -8.84 17.56
CA ASN A 145 -11.31 -8.05 16.32
C ASN A 145 -11.90 -8.85 15.16
N LEU A 146 -11.93 -10.19 15.23
CA LEU A 146 -12.60 -11.00 14.22
C LEU A 146 -14.10 -11.15 14.53
N GLU A 147 -14.91 -11.23 13.48
CA GLU A 147 -16.32 -11.58 13.64
C GLU A 147 -16.47 -13.01 14.18
N HIS A 148 -17.40 -13.16 15.14
CA HIS A 148 -17.65 -14.43 15.85
C HIS A 148 -17.83 -15.63 14.92
N ASN A 149 -18.72 -15.52 13.93
CA ASN A 149 -19.01 -16.60 12.97
C ASN A 149 -17.81 -16.94 12.08
N SER A 150 -17.01 -15.94 11.70
CA SER A 150 -15.79 -16.12 10.92
C SER A 150 -14.74 -16.85 11.75
N LEU A 151 -14.58 -16.48 13.02
CA LEU A 151 -13.64 -17.14 13.92
C LEU A 151 -14.06 -18.59 14.24
N ILE A 152 -15.35 -18.87 14.44
CA ILE A 152 -15.85 -20.25 14.61
C ILE A 152 -15.55 -21.10 13.39
N SER A 153 -15.91 -20.61 12.20
CA SER A 153 -15.68 -21.34 10.94
C SER A 153 -14.18 -21.57 10.71
N PHE A 154 -13.34 -20.59 11.04
CA PHE A 154 -11.89 -20.72 11.00
C PHE A 154 -11.38 -21.78 11.97
N MET A 155 -11.81 -21.73 13.23
CA MET A 155 -11.45 -22.72 14.25
C MET A 155 -11.85 -24.14 13.84
N LYS A 156 -13.00 -24.33 13.18
CA LYS A 156 -13.43 -25.62 12.61
C LYS A 156 -12.49 -26.11 11.51
N SER A 157 -11.94 -25.19 10.72
CA SER A 157 -11.15 -25.48 9.52
C SER A 157 -9.66 -25.68 9.78
N VAL A 158 -9.11 -25.13 10.87
CA VAL A 158 -7.68 -25.24 11.21
C VAL A 158 -7.34 -26.50 12.01
N LYS A 159 -6.04 -26.82 12.04
CA LYS A 159 -5.48 -27.89 12.86
C LYS A 159 -5.78 -27.69 14.36
N TYR A 160 -5.89 -28.81 15.07
CA TYR A 160 -6.18 -28.84 16.51
C TYR A 160 -5.26 -27.93 17.33
N GLU A 161 -3.96 -27.93 17.04
CA GLU A 161 -2.97 -27.10 17.73
C GLU A 161 -3.28 -25.59 17.67
N ILE A 162 -3.61 -25.07 16.48
CA ILE A 162 -3.99 -23.67 16.30
C ILE A 162 -5.28 -23.40 17.10
N ARG A 163 -6.28 -24.28 16.97
CA ARG A 163 -7.57 -24.15 17.68
C ARG A 163 -7.39 -24.08 19.21
N GLU A 164 -6.56 -24.93 19.80
CA GLU A 164 -6.30 -24.94 21.24
C GLU A 164 -5.65 -23.63 21.71
N LYS A 165 -4.77 -23.05 20.90
CA LYS A 165 -4.13 -21.76 21.20
C LYS A 165 -5.15 -20.63 21.31
N PHE A 166 -6.16 -20.62 20.44
CA PHE A 166 -7.29 -19.69 20.53
C PHE A 166 -8.11 -19.93 21.80
N PHE A 167 -8.48 -21.20 22.09
CA PHE A 167 -9.26 -21.52 23.29
C PHE A 167 -8.56 -21.14 24.60
N ARG A 168 -7.25 -21.39 24.71
CA ARG A 168 -6.45 -21.04 25.90
C ARG A 168 -6.49 -19.54 26.21
N ASN A 169 -6.65 -18.71 25.18
CA ASN A 169 -6.67 -17.26 25.28
C ASN A 169 -8.10 -16.68 25.42
N MET A 170 -9.11 -17.54 25.53
CA MET A 170 -10.49 -17.13 25.83
C MET A 170 -10.79 -17.27 27.32
N SER A 171 -11.68 -16.43 27.84
CA SER A 171 -12.30 -16.70 29.15
C SER A 171 -13.15 -17.99 29.10
N GLU A 172 -13.34 -18.67 30.24
CA GLU A 172 -14.14 -19.91 30.28
C GLU A 172 -15.53 -19.76 29.67
N ARG A 173 -16.18 -18.61 29.91
CA ARG A 173 -17.49 -18.30 29.34
C ARG A 173 -17.45 -18.24 27.81
N VAL A 174 -16.48 -17.50 27.25
CA VAL A 174 -16.33 -17.35 25.79
C VAL A 174 -15.97 -18.70 25.17
N ALA A 175 -15.04 -19.44 25.79
CA ALA A 175 -14.66 -20.76 25.32
C ALA A 175 -15.84 -21.76 25.32
N SER A 176 -16.71 -21.74 26.34
CA SER A 176 -17.92 -22.58 26.36
C SER A 176 -18.85 -22.27 25.18
N MET A 177 -19.13 -20.98 24.95
CA MET A 177 -19.97 -20.55 23.82
C MET A 177 -19.39 -21.00 22.47
N PHE A 178 -18.08 -20.81 22.25
CA PHE A 178 -17.42 -21.26 21.01
C PHE A 178 -17.47 -22.78 20.83
N ARG A 179 -17.37 -23.58 21.91
CA ARG A 179 -17.47 -25.05 21.82
C ARG A 179 -18.87 -25.48 21.41
N GLU A 180 -19.89 -24.91 22.03
CA GLU A 180 -21.30 -25.16 21.68
C GLU A 180 -21.56 -24.81 20.21
N ASP A 181 -21.13 -23.63 19.76
CA ASP A 181 -21.30 -23.20 18.37
C ASP A 181 -20.53 -24.09 17.37
N LEU A 182 -19.34 -24.58 17.73
CA LEU A 182 -18.56 -25.51 16.90
C LEU A 182 -19.21 -26.88 16.74
N GLU A 183 -19.96 -27.34 17.75
CA GLU A 183 -20.74 -28.58 17.70
C GLU A 183 -21.98 -28.45 16.80
N ILE A 184 -22.60 -27.27 16.81
CA ILE A 184 -23.77 -26.95 15.97
C ILE A 184 -23.36 -26.75 14.51
N LEU A 185 -22.16 -26.19 14.26
CA LEU A 185 -21.67 -25.95 12.91
C LEU A 185 -21.48 -27.27 12.16
N ASN A 186 -22.22 -27.42 11.06
CA ASN A 186 -22.11 -28.54 10.13
C ASN A 186 -20.67 -28.70 9.61
N GLU A 187 -20.34 -29.91 9.16
CA GLU A 187 -19.07 -30.11 8.46
C GLU A 187 -19.01 -29.27 7.20
N LEU A 188 -17.94 -28.47 7.10
CA LEU A 188 -17.60 -27.70 5.92
C LEU A 188 -16.94 -28.64 4.90
N SER A 189 -17.25 -28.43 3.62
CA SER A 189 -16.49 -29.03 2.53
C SER A 189 -15.03 -28.53 2.52
N GLU A 190 -14.14 -29.27 1.87
CA GLU A 190 -12.72 -28.85 1.76
C GLU A 190 -12.56 -27.50 1.05
N GLU A 191 -13.43 -27.19 0.10
CA GLU A 191 -13.45 -25.90 -0.60
C GLU A 191 -13.86 -24.76 0.35
N GLU A 192 -14.93 -24.94 1.13
CA GLU A 192 -15.36 -23.95 2.13
C GLU A 192 -14.32 -23.74 3.22
N LYS A 193 -13.63 -24.81 3.67
CA LYS A 193 -12.53 -24.70 4.62
C LYS A 193 -11.39 -23.85 4.06
N ALA A 194 -10.99 -24.10 2.80
CA ALA A 194 -9.91 -23.35 2.17
C ALA A 194 -10.26 -21.85 2.05
N ILE A 195 -11.47 -21.52 1.60
CA ILE A 195 -11.96 -20.14 1.50
C ILE A 195 -12.01 -19.47 2.87
N THR A 196 -12.53 -20.18 3.88
CA THR A 196 -12.62 -19.67 5.26
C THR A 196 -11.24 -19.38 5.83
N ILE A 197 -10.30 -20.31 5.66
CA ILE A 197 -8.91 -20.14 6.11
C ILE A 197 -8.30 -18.91 5.46
N ASP A 198 -8.44 -18.75 4.13
CA ASP A 198 -7.84 -17.64 3.40
C ASP A 198 -8.40 -16.28 3.86
N ASN A 199 -9.72 -16.16 3.93
CA ASN A 199 -10.40 -14.94 4.34
C ASN A 199 -10.00 -14.52 5.76
N VAL A 200 -10.04 -15.45 6.71
CA VAL A 200 -9.72 -15.15 8.11
C VAL A 200 -8.23 -14.93 8.30
N PHE A 201 -7.38 -15.65 7.58
CA PHE A 201 -5.93 -15.43 7.63
C PHE A 201 -5.55 -14.03 7.10
N ASN A 202 -6.18 -13.57 6.02
CA ASN A 202 -5.99 -12.20 5.53
C ASN A 202 -6.50 -11.16 6.53
N ALA A 203 -7.63 -11.42 7.20
CA ALA A 203 -8.11 -10.56 8.29
C ALA A 203 -7.14 -10.53 9.48
N ILE A 204 -6.54 -11.67 9.84
CA ILE A 204 -5.50 -11.75 10.87
C ILE A 204 -4.30 -10.89 10.50
N ARG A 205 -3.82 -10.98 9.25
CA ARG A 205 -2.72 -10.13 8.74
C ARG A 205 -3.04 -8.64 8.89
N GLU A 206 -4.26 -8.24 8.57
CA GLU A 206 -4.72 -6.85 8.72
C GLU A 206 -4.87 -6.41 10.19
N ILE A 207 -5.27 -7.30 11.09
CA ILE A 207 -5.39 -7.02 12.53
C ILE A 207 -4.01 -6.84 13.15
N LEU A 208 -3.08 -7.73 12.80
CA LEU A 208 -1.71 -7.69 13.32
C LEU A 208 -0.87 -6.58 12.67
N LYS A 209 -1.36 -6.01 11.55
CA LYS A 209 -0.83 -4.89 10.76
C LYS A 209 0.64 -4.60 11.04
N TYR A 210 1.48 -5.58 10.69
CA TYR A 210 2.94 -5.49 10.62
C TYR A 210 3.63 -5.04 11.93
N LYS A 211 3.66 -5.92 12.95
CA LYS A 211 4.84 -5.98 13.84
C LYS A 211 6.07 -6.43 13.04
#